data_AF-A0A9P0E2I5-F1
#
_entry.id   AF-A0A9P0E2I5-F1
#
_cell.length_a   1.000
_cell.length_b   1.000
_cell.length_c   1.000
_cell.angle_alpha   90.00
_cell.angle_beta   90.00
_cell.angle_gamma   90.00
#
_symmetry.space_group_name_H-M   'P 1'
#
loop_
_entity.id
_entity.type
_entity.pdbx_description
1 polymer ?
#
loop_
_entity_poly.entity_id
_entity_poly.type
_entity_poly.pdbx_seq_one_letter_code
_entity_poly.pdbx_strand_id
1 'polypeptide(L)'
;MEQVSASAIDVNAEHIKTFKDFLLSYNKLSEMCFVDCVSDFTSRSVKPYEEKCVLNCTEKYLKMNQRISQRFQEFQMVANENNLATQKPS
;
A
#
# COMPACT_ATOMS: atom_id res chain seq x y z
N MET A 1 36.27 -18.34 -24.54
CA MET A 1 36.49 -17.12 -23.73
C MET A 1 36.13 -15.95 -24.63
N GLU A 2 34.84 -15.73 -24.83
CA GLU A 2 34.30 -14.61 -25.60
C GLU A 2 33.36 -13.85 -24.67
N GLN A 3 33.92 -12.78 -24.10
CA GLN A 3 33.30 -11.50 -23.78
C GLN A 3 32.00 -11.45 -22.95
N VAL A 4 32.21 -11.32 -21.64
CA VAL A 4 31.64 -10.29 -20.75
C VAL A 4 30.35 -9.60 -21.25
N SER A 5 29.18 -10.13 -20.87
CA SER A 5 27.93 -9.36 -20.83
C SER A 5 27.59 -9.04 -19.38
N ALA A 6 27.90 -7.80 -19.00
CA ALA A 6 27.26 -6.96 -17.98
C ALA A 6 26.55 -7.69 -16.82
N SER A 7 27.28 -7.84 -15.72
CA SER A 7 26.68 -7.84 -14.39
C SER A 7 25.97 -6.50 -14.12
N ALA A 8 24.79 -6.59 -13.50
CA ALA A 8 23.95 -5.51 -12.96
C ALA A 8 23.12 -4.68 -13.96
N ILE A 9 21.87 -5.09 -14.16
CA ILE A 9 20.59 -4.35 -14.04
C ILE A 9 19.51 -5.29 -14.60
N ASP A 10 19.12 -6.31 -13.83
CA ASP A 10 17.77 -6.87 -13.92
C ASP A 10 17.05 -6.43 -12.65
N VAL A 11 16.75 -5.13 -12.55
CA VAL A 11 15.66 -4.74 -11.66
C VAL A 11 14.40 -5.16 -12.40
N ASN A 12 14.00 -6.41 -12.17
CA ASN A 12 12.79 -7.02 -12.68
C ASN A 12 11.65 -6.00 -12.65
N ALA A 13 10.98 -5.74 -13.77
CA ALA A 13 9.98 -4.67 -13.92
C ALA A 13 8.87 -4.75 -12.85
N GLU A 14 8.58 -5.96 -12.35
CA GLU A 14 7.66 -6.21 -11.24
C GLU A 14 8.15 -5.63 -9.90
N HIS A 15 9.45 -5.71 -9.60
CA HIS A 15 10.03 -5.13 -8.39
C HIS A 15 9.99 -3.60 -8.45
N ILE A 16 10.27 -3.02 -9.62
CA ILE A 16 10.12 -1.57 -9.84
C ILE A 16 8.66 -1.14 -9.62
N LYS A 17 7.71 -1.89 -10.18
CA LYS A 17 6.28 -1.61 -10.00
C LYS A 17 5.89 -1.67 -8.52
N THR A 18 6.30 -2.73 -7.82
CA THR A 18 5.99 -2.93 -6.39
C THR A 18 6.53 -1.79 -5.54
N PHE A 19 7.77 -1.36 -5.82
CA PHE A 19 8.37 -0.23 -5.12
C PHE A 19 7.66 1.09 -5.42
N LYS A 20 7.25 1.32 -6.68
CA LYS A 20 6.46 2.47 -7.07
C LYS A 20 5.11 2.50 -6.33
N ASP A 21 4.41 1.37 -6.27
CA ASP A 21 3.12 1.25 -5.59
C ASP A 21 3.25 1.48 -4.08
N PHE A 22 4.36 1.02 -3.47
CA PHE A 22 4.72 1.33 -2.10
C PHE A 22 4.90 2.83 -1.88
N LEU A 23 5.67 3.53 -2.72
CA LEU A 23 5.90 4.97 -2.58
C LEU A 23 4.60 5.78 -2.72
N LEU A 24 3.72 5.40 -3.65
CA LEU A 24 2.41 6.02 -3.80
C LEU A 24 1.57 5.84 -2.53
N SER A 25 1.58 4.64 -1.95
CA SER A 25 0.87 4.34 -0.70
C SER A 25 1.45 5.09 0.50
N TYR A 26 2.78 5.20 0.56
CA TYR A 26 3.49 5.95 1.60
C TYR A 26 3.12 7.43 1.55
N ASN A 27 3.14 8.05 0.37
CA ASN A 27 2.79 9.47 0.21
C ASN A 27 1.33 9.74 0.59
N LYS A 28 0.41 8.84 0.20
CA LYS A 28 -1.00 8.97 0.58
C LYS A 28 -1.20 8.88 2.09
N LEU A 29 -0.52 7.93 2.73
CA LEU A 29 -0.56 7.76 4.19
C LEU A 29 0.02 8.98 4.91
N SER A 30 1.16 9.49 4.47
CA SER A 30 1.82 10.64 5.10
C SER A 30 0.96 11.89 4.99
N GLU A 31 0.36 12.16 3.83
CA GLU A 31 -0.57 13.28 3.63
C GLU A 31 -1.79 13.15 4.55
N MET A 32 -2.45 11.99 4.57
CA MET A 32 -3.63 11.75 5.39
C MET A 32 -3.34 11.97 6.88
N CYS A 33 -2.29 11.34 7.41
CA CYS A 33 -1.97 11.49 8.83
C CYS A 33 -1.48 12.90 9.17
N PHE A 34 -0.84 13.61 8.24
CA PHE A 34 -0.48 15.01 8.45
C PHE A 34 -1.74 15.88 8.60
N VAL A 35 -2.69 15.76 7.67
CA VAL A 35 -3.95 16.52 7.68
C VAL A 35 -4.79 16.22 8.93
N ASP A 36 -4.85 14.96 9.36
CA ASP A 36 -5.67 14.55 10.49
C ASP A 36 -5.04 14.86 11.87
N CYS A 37 -3.70 14.86 11.97
CA CYS A 37 -3.01 14.92 13.26
C CYS A 37 -2.24 16.22 13.53
N VAL A 38 -1.70 16.88 12.50
CA VAL A 38 -0.89 18.08 12.69
C VAL A 38 -1.80 19.31 12.64
N SER A 39 -1.92 19.98 13.78
CA SER A 39 -2.93 21.03 13.98
C SER A 39 -2.40 22.24 14.73
N ASP A 40 -1.25 22.13 15.40
CA ASP A 40 -0.61 23.25 16.09
C ASP A 40 0.60 23.77 15.30
N PHE A 41 0.45 24.95 14.73
CA PHE A 41 1.48 25.63 13.93
C PHE A 41 2.22 26.73 14.71
N THR A 42 2.16 26.73 16.04
CA THR A 42 2.86 27.71 16.89
C THR A 42 4.34 27.39 17.12
N SER A 43 4.79 26.19 16.77
CA SER A 43 6.19 25.73 16.91
C SER A 43 6.62 24.93 15.69
N ARG A 44 7.94 24.83 15.47
CA ARG A 44 8.53 23.90 14.49
C ARG A 44 8.66 22.46 15.00
N SER A 45 8.39 22.24 16.29
CA SER A 45 8.46 20.93 16.93
C SER A 45 7.10 20.23 16.89
N VAL A 46 7.07 18.94 16.52
CA VAL A 46 5.88 18.09 16.66
C VAL A 46 5.54 17.97 18.14
N LYS A 47 4.29 18.23 18.52
CA LYS A 47 3.84 18.12 19.90
C LYS A 47 3.62 16.65 20.29
N PRO A 48 3.75 16.27 21.57
CA PRO A 48 3.57 14.88 22.00
C PRO A 48 2.20 14.27 21.64
N TYR A 49 1.14 15.09 21.58
CA TYR A 49 -0.18 14.61 21.19
C TYR A 49 -0.30 14.37 19.67
N GLU A 50 0.38 15.18 18.85
CA GLU A 50 0.46 15.00 17.39
C GLU A 50 1.27 13.74 17.06
N GLU A 51 2.38 13.52 17.75
CA GLU A 51 3.19 12.30 17.62
C GLU A 51 2.35 11.05 17.93
N LYS A 52 1.65 11.05 19.07
CA LYS A 52 0.74 9.95 19.43
C LYS A 52 -0.38 9.78 18.40
N CYS A 53 -0.93 10.87 17.86
CA CYS A 53 -1.94 10.81 16.82
C CYS A 53 -1.40 10.14 15.55
N VAL A 54 -0.24 10.55 15.04
CA VAL A 54 0.37 10.03 13.82
C VAL A 54 0.68 8.54 13.94
N LEU A 55 1.18 8.08 15.09
CA LEU A 55 1.41 6.65 15.35
C LEU A 55 0.09 5.85 15.27
N ASN A 56 -0.96 6.33 15.93
CA ASN A 56 -2.27 5.69 15.89
C ASN A 56 -2.90 5.74 14.49
N CYS A 57 -2.77 6.86 13.77
CA CYS A 57 -3.27 7.04 12.40
C CYS A 57 -2.61 6.01 11.47
N THR A 58 -1.29 5.88 11.54
CA THR A 58 -0.51 4.93 10.76
C THR A 58 -0.94 3.50 11.04
N GLU A 59 -1.02 3.10 12.30
CA GLU A 59 -1.43 1.75 12.69
C GLU A 59 -2.87 1.43 12.22
N LYS A 60 -3.80 2.37 12.42
CA LYS A 60 -5.19 2.23 11.97
C LYS A 60 -5.28 2.09 10.45
N TYR A 61 -4.56 2.93 9.70
CA TYR A 61 -4.56 2.88 8.25
C TYR A 61 -4.03 1.53 7.74
N LEU A 62 -2.92 1.04 8.28
CA LEU A 62 -2.34 -0.24 7.86
C LEU A 62 -3.28 -1.41 8.17
N LYS A 63 -3.86 -1.46 9.38
CA LYS A 63 -4.84 -2.48 9.76
C LYS A 63 -6.10 -2.42 8.89
N MET A 64 -6.57 -1.22 8.58
CA MET A 64 -7.71 -1.01 7.68
C MET A 64 -7.41 -1.55 6.28
N ASN A 65 -6.26 -1.18 5.69
CA ASN A 65 -5.88 -1.66 4.36
C ASN A 65 -5.76 -3.19 4.32
N GLN A 66 -5.16 -3.82 5.34
CA GLN A 66 -5.11 -5.28 5.43
C GLN A 66 -6.51 -5.90 5.46
N ARG A 67 -7.42 -5.35 6.28
CA ARG A 67 -8.80 -5.84 6.38
C ARG A 67 -9.57 -5.66 5.07
N ILE A 68 -9.41 -4.53 4.40
CA ILE A 68 -10.03 -4.27 3.09
C ILE A 68 -9.51 -5.26 2.06
N SER A 69 -8.19 -5.45 1.97
CA SER A 69 -7.57 -6.41 1.05
C SER A 69 -8.08 -7.83 1.27
N GLN A 70 -8.20 -8.27 2.52
CA GLN A 70 -8.78 -9.58 2.86
C GLN A 70 -10.20 -9.73 2.31
N ARG A 71 -11.07 -8.76 2.58
CA ARG A 71 -12.48 -8.80 2.13
C ARG A 71 -12.60 -8.70 0.62
N PHE A 72 -11.73 -7.92 -0.02
CA PHE A 72 -11.67 -7.83 -1.47
C PHE A 72 -11.28 -9.18 -2.09
N GLN A 73 -10.28 -9.86 -1.55
CA GLN A 73 -9.89 -11.20 -2.02
C GLN A 73 -11.01 -12.23 -1.83
N GLU A 74 -11.69 -12.23 -0.69
CA GLU A 74 -12.88 -13.07 -0.45
C GLU A 74 -13.94 -12.85 -1.54
N PHE A 75 -14.25 -11.59 -1.85
CA PHE A 75 -15.23 -11.24 -2.89
C PHE A 75 -14.79 -11.69 -4.29
N GLN A 76 -13.52 -11.49 -4.65
CA GLN A 76 -12.98 -11.91 -5.94
C GLN A 76 -13.07 -13.43 -6.15
N MET A 77 -12.82 -14.23 -5.12
CA MET A 77 -12.96 -15.69 -5.19
C MET A 77 -14.40 -16.10 -5.50
N VAL A 78 -15.37 -15.56 -4.77
CA VAL A 78 -16.81 -15.86 -4.98
C VAL A 78 -17.27 -15.41 -6.36
N ALA A 79 -16.87 -14.21 -6.79
CA ALA A 79 -17.21 -13.70 -8.12
C ALA A 79 -16.65 -14.59 -9.23
N ASN A 80 -15.41 -15.08 -9.08
CA ASN A 80 -14.81 -15.99 -10.04
C ASN A 80 -15.55 -17.34 -10.09
N GLU A 81 -15.91 -17.93 -8.96
CA GLU A 81 -16.71 -19.17 -8.89
C GLU A 81 -18.06 -19.03 -9.60
N ASN A 82 -18.76 -17.92 -9.37
CA ASN A 82 -20.02 -17.63 -10.05
C ASN A 82 -19.84 -17.48 -11.56
N ASN A 83 -18.78 -16.78 -11.99
CA ASN A 83 -18.46 -16.62 -13.41
C ASN A 83 -18.18 -17.99 -14.07
N LEU A 84 -17.44 -18.87 -13.41
CA LEU A 84 -17.19 -20.25 -13.86
C LEU A 84 -18.48 -21.06 -13.97
N ALA A 85 -19.40 -20.92 -13.02
CA ALA A 85 -20.70 -21.61 -13.06
C ALA A 85 -21.58 -21.13 -14.23
N THR A 86 -21.52 -19.85 -14.59
CA THR A 86 -22.26 -19.30 -15.75
C THR A 86 -21.64 -19.64 -17.10
N GLN A 87 -20.35 -19.99 -17.16
CA GLN A 87 -19.63 -20.32 -18.39
C GLN A 87 -19.64 -21.81 -18.74
N LYS A 88 -20.12 -22.70 -17.88
CA LYS A 88 -20.24 -24.13 -18.21
C LYS A 88 -21.42 -24.31 -19.19
N PRO A 89 -21.19 -24.68 -20.47
CA PRO A 89 -22.29 -24.94 -21.38
C PRO A 89 -23.00 -26.23 -20.94
N SER A 90 -24.33 -26.20 -21.01
CA SER A 90 -25.20 -27.38 -20.93
C SER A 90 -24.81 -28.45 -21.93
#